data_AF-A0A830FCF5-F1
#
_entry.id   AF-A0A830FCF5-F1
#
_cell.length_a   1.000
_cell.length_b   1.000
_cell.length_c   1.000
_cell.angle_alpha   90.00
_cell.angle_beta   90.00
_cell.angle_gamma   90.00
#
_symmetry.space_group_name_H-M   'P 1'
#
loop_
_entity.id
_entity.type
_entity.pdbx_description
1 polymer ?
#
loop_
_entity_poly.entity_id
_entity_poly.type
_entity_poly.pdbx_seq_one_letter_code
_entity_poly.pdbx_strand_id
1 'polypeptide(L)' 'MLGLETLSGPLQAVATVGIVLAEALALYVSYGALSHLAQSTILATVRGE' A
#
# COMPACT_ATOMS: atom_id res chain seq x y z
N MET A 1 10.03 -14.41 8.51
CA MET A 1 10.58 -13.72 7.31
C MET A 1 9.81 -14.27 6.12
N LEU A 2 9.61 -13.51 5.03
CA LEU A 2 8.76 -13.91 3.89
C LEU A 2 9.38 -15.08 3.05
N GLY A 3 10.22 -15.94 3.64
CA GLY A 3 10.91 -17.04 2.97
C GLY A 3 12.07 -16.60 2.07
N LEU A 4 12.39 -15.31 2.05
CA LEU A 4 13.44 -14.71 1.20
C LEU A 4 14.85 -15.15 1.62
N GLU A 5 15.02 -15.64 2.84
CA GLU A 5 16.27 -16.18 3.38
C GLU A 5 16.77 -17.43 2.64
N THR A 6 15.93 -18.08 1.83
CA THR A 6 16.28 -19.26 1.02
C THR A 6 16.83 -18.89 -0.36
N LEU A 7 16.76 -17.62 -0.74
CA LEU A 7 17.18 -17.14 -2.06
C LEU A 7 18.67 -16.83 -2.08
N SER A 8 19.30 -16.97 -3.25
CA SER A 8 20.68 -16.51 -3.45
C SER A 8 20.76 -14.98 -3.30
N GLY A 9 21.90 -14.46 -2.85
CA GLY A 9 22.07 -13.03 -2.50
C GLY A 9 21.52 -12.03 -3.53
N PRO A 10 21.84 -12.15 -4.84
CA PRO A 10 21.29 -11.25 -5.84
C PRO A 10 19.76 -11.35 -5.99
N LEU A 11 19.22 -12.57 -5.90
CA LEU A 11 17.78 -12.81 -6.03
C LEU A 11 17.02 -12.32 -4.80
N GLN A 12 17.60 -12.47 -3.60
CA GLN A 12 17.08 -11.91 -2.36
C GLN A 12 16.99 -10.38 -2.43
N ALA A 13 18.01 -9.71 -2.96
CA ALA A 13 18.02 -8.25 -3.11
C ALA A 13 16.90 -7.76 -4.05
N VAL A 14 16.77 -8.38 -5.23
CA VAL A 14 15.71 -8.05 -6.19
C VAL A 14 14.32 -8.29 -5.59
N ALA A 15 14.12 -9.43 -4.93
CA ALA A 15 12.84 -9.75 -4.29
C ALA A 15 12.50 -8.74 -3.18
N THR A 16 13.48 -8.36 -2.36
CA THR A 16 13.28 -7.38 -1.28
C THR A 16 12.89 -6.02 -1.84
N VAL A 17 13.62 -5.51 -2.84
CA VAL A 17 13.30 -4.23 -3.49
C VAL A 17 11.92 -4.29 -4.15
N GLY A 18 11.60 -5.39 -4.84
CA GLY A 18 10.31 -5.58 -5.51
C GLY A 18 9.14 -5.60 -4.53
N ILE A 19 9.29 -6.27 -3.38
CA ILE A 19 8.26 -6.31 -2.32
C ILE A 19 8.03 -4.91 -1.76
N VAL A 20 9.10 -4.20 -1.39
CA VAL A 20 8.97 -2.84 -0.82
C VAL A 20 8.32 -1.90 -1.84
N LEU A 21 8.66 -2.01 -3.13
CA LEU A 21 8.01 -1.24 -4.19
C LEU A 21 6.50 -1.58 -4.29
N ALA A 22 6.15 -2.87 -4.26
CA ALA A 22 4.76 -3.30 -4.30
C ALA A 22 3.97 -2.79 -3.09
N GLU A 23 4.56 -2.85 -1.90
CA GLU A 23 3.99 -2.29 -0.66
C GLU A 23 3.79 -0.78 -0.77
N ALA A 24 4.77 -0.04 -1.28
CA ALA A 24 4.68 1.40 -1.47
C ALA A 24 3.56 1.77 -2.45
N LEU A 25 3.42 1.04 -3.56
CA LEU A 25 2.33 1.23 -4.51
C LEU A 25 0.97 0.91 -3.89
N ALA A 26 0.88 -0.20 -3.15
CA ALA A 26 -0.34 -0.60 -2.45
C ALA A 26 -0.76 0.48 -1.44
N LEU A 27 0.18 1.00 -0.65
CA LEU A 27 -0.07 2.08 0.31
C LEU A 27 -0.51 3.37 -0.40
N TYR A 28 0.17 3.78 -1.46
CA TYR A 28 -0.19 5.00 -2.20
C TYR A 28 -1.61 4.93 -2.76
N VAL A 29 -1.95 3.83 -3.44
CA VAL A 29 -3.28 3.64 -4.04
C VAL A 29 -4.35 3.50 -2.98
N SER A 30 -4.13 2.67 -1.96
CA SER A 30 -5.11 2.45 -0.89
C SER A 30 -5.35 3.71 -0.07
N TYR A 31 -4.31 4.49 0.25
CA TYR A 31 -4.46 5.75 0.95
C TYR A 31 -5.27 6.76 0.14
N GLY A 32 -5.01 6.88 -1.16
CA GLY A 32 -5.79 7.74 -2.06
C GLY A 32 -7.27 7.32 -2.09
N ALA A 33 -7.54 6.02 -2.25
CA ALA A 33 -8.90 5.48 -2.25
C ALA A 33 -9.63 5.73 -0.92
N LEU A 34 -8.99 5.43 0.21
CA LEU A 34 -9.55 5.67 1.54
C LEU A 34 -9.83 7.15 1.76
N SER A 35 -8.92 8.03 1.34
CA SER A 35 -9.07 9.47 1.48
C SER A 35 -10.29 9.98 0.70
N HIS A 36 -10.49 9.49 -0.53
CA HIS A 36 -11.66 9.83 -1.32
C HIS A 36 -12.98 9.36 -0.68
N LEU A 37 -13.02 8.12 -0.17
CA LEU A 37 -14.20 7.62 0.53
C LEU A 37 -14.47 8.44 1.80
N ALA A 38 -13.46 8.65 2.64
CA ALA A 38 -13.57 9.43 3.86
C ALA A 38 -14.07 10.86 3.58
N GLN A 39 -13.55 11.51 2.53
CA GLN A 39 -14.01 12.84 2.14
C GLN A 39 -15.50 12.85 1.77
N SER A 40 -15.98 11.86 1.00
CA SER A 40 -17.41 11.78 0.66
C SER A 40 -18.28 11.60 1.90
N THR A 41 -17.88 10.72 2.83
CA THR A 41 -18.59 10.48 4.08
C THR A 41 -18.61 11.74 4.94
N ILE A 42 -17.47 12.40 5.13
CA ILE A 42 -17.37 13.63 5.93
C ILE A 42 -18.23 14.73 5.32
N LEU A 43 -18.20 14.92 4.00
CA LEU A 43 -19.01 15.94 3.34
C LEU A 43 -20.51 15.67 3.45
N ALA A 44 -20.96 14.41 3.34
CA ALA A 44 -22.36 14.05 3.56
C ALA A 44 -22.80 14.37 5.00
N THR A 45 -22.00 13.93 5.99
CA THR A 45 -22.27 14.19 7.41
C THR A 45 -22.28 15.69 7.74
N VAL A 46 -21.36 16.48 7.20
CA VAL A 46 -21.32 17.93 7.40
C VAL A 46 -22.48 18.65 6.69
N ARG A 47 -22.92 18.13 5.54
CA ARG A 47 -24.09 18.66 4.81
C ARG A 47 -25.42 18.36 5.51
N GLY A 48 -25.45 17.37 6.41
CA GLY A 48 -26.65 16.95 7.13
C GLY A 48 -27.52 15.98 6.32
N GLU A 49 -26.93 15.29 5.35
CA GLU A 49 -27.50 14.09 4.71
C GLU A 49 -27.15 12.85 5.55
#